data_AF-A0A2H5ZB23-F1
#
_entry.id   AF-A0A2H5ZB23-F1
#
_cell.length_a   1.000
_cell.length_b   1.000
_cell.length_c   1.000
_cell.angle_alpha   90.00
_cell.angle_beta   90.00
_cell.angle_gamma   90.00
#
_symmetry.space_group_name_H-M   'P 1'
#
loop_
_entity.id
_entity.type
_entity.pdbx_description
1 polymer ?
#
loop_
_entity_poly.entity_id
_entity_poly.type
_entity_poly.pdbx_seq_one_letter_code
_entity_poly.pdbx_strand_id
1 'polypeptide(L)'
;MAEAIFDSTGNVVAWRNRSVIFDRQGNPIAFVWDQGVFRFDGRCVGWYIDGFFWAPDGRAVACIRGATGGPPPPARYEVLVAPVFRPDPPLPPVERAPAPPRIRSPRWSGLVWDAFVAGAAGAGGREAARG
;
A
#
# COMPACT_ATOMS: atom_id res chain seq x y z
N MET A 1 18.07 -3.59 2.26
CA MET A 1 17.69 -2.71 3.39
C MET A 1 16.18 -2.64 3.41
N ALA A 2 15.58 -2.46 4.59
CA ALA A 2 14.14 -2.23 4.68
C ALA A 2 13.83 -0.78 4.26
N GLU A 3 12.71 -0.62 3.58
CA GLU A 3 12.21 0.66 3.09
C GLU A 3 10.99 1.05 3.91
N ALA A 4 10.98 2.27 4.46
CA ALA A 4 9.81 2.80 5.12
C ALA A 4 8.72 3.14 4.09
N ILE A 5 7.48 2.80 4.42
CA ILE A 5 6.28 3.16 3.68
C ILE A 5 5.61 4.30 4.43
N PHE A 6 5.32 5.38 3.71
CA PHE A 6 4.80 6.63 4.23
C PHE A 6 3.38 6.89 3.78
N ASP A 7 2.54 7.44 4.66
CA ASP A 7 1.24 7.99 4.27
C ASP A 7 1.40 9.34 3.53
N SER A 8 0.26 9.92 3.11
CA SER A 8 0.20 11.21 2.42
C SER A 8 0.73 12.40 3.25
N THR A 9 0.86 12.23 4.57
CA THR A 9 1.39 13.24 5.49
C THR A 9 2.87 13.01 5.83
N GLY A 10 3.43 11.87 5.43
CA GLY A 10 4.83 11.51 5.65
C GLY A 10 5.10 10.67 6.90
N ASN A 11 4.08 10.12 7.57
CA ASN A 11 4.28 9.22 8.70
C ASN A 11 4.58 7.81 8.22
N VAL A 12 5.45 7.09 8.94
CA VAL A 12 5.73 5.68 8.65
C VAL A 12 4.53 4.84 9.10
N VAL A 13 3.86 4.23 8.12
CA VAL A 13 2.72 3.34 8.37
C VAL A 13 3.11 1.87 8.31
N ALA A 14 4.17 1.53 7.57
CA ALA A 14 4.64 0.18 7.40
C ALA A 14 6.10 0.16 6.92
N TRP A 15 6.67 -1.04 6.84
CA TRP A 15 7.99 -1.30 6.31
C TRP A 15 7.91 -2.33 5.21
N ARG A 16 8.62 -2.11 4.11
CA ARG A 16 8.83 -3.12 3.07
C ARG A 16 10.22 -3.70 3.24
N ASN A 17 10.33 -5.01 3.32
CA ASN A 17 11.60 -5.72 3.23
C ASN A 17 11.49 -6.79 2.15
N ARG A 18 12.26 -6.61 1.06
CA ARG A 18 12.14 -7.42 -0.17
C ARG A 18 10.71 -7.38 -0.73
N SER A 19 10.03 -8.53 -0.75
CA SER A 19 8.66 -8.65 -1.24
C SER A 19 7.63 -8.60 -0.11
N VAL A 20 8.04 -8.63 1.15
CA VAL A 20 7.11 -8.67 2.28
C VAL A 20 6.94 -7.27 2.88
N ILE A 21 5.71 -6.97 3.27
CA ILE A 21 5.32 -5.74 3.93
C ILE A 21 4.99 -6.08 5.38
N PHE A 22 5.56 -5.30 6.28
CA PHE A 22 5.47 -5.45 7.72
C PHE A 22 4.80 -4.22 8.33
N ASP A 23 4.05 -4.44 9.40
CA ASP A 23 3.57 -3.34 10.24
C ASP A 23 4.72 -2.64 10.99
N ARG A 24 4.39 -1.62 11.77
CA ARG A 24 5.36 -0.87 12.58
C ARG A 24 6.01 -1.72 13.69
N GLN A 25 5.42 -2.85 14.04
CA GLN A 25 5.89 -3.80 15.05
C GLN A 25 6.73 -4.93 14.44
N GLY A 26 6.90 -4.97 13.12
CA GLY A 26 7.66 -5.99 12.42
C GLY A 26 6.88 -7.28 12.16
N ASN A 27 5.55 -7.28 12.27
CA ASN A 27 4.72 -8.40 11.87
C ASN A 27 4.42 -8.34 10.37
N PRO A 28 4.50 -9.46 9.63
CA PRO A 28 4.16 -9.51 8.22
C PRO A 28 2.65 -9.32 8.04
N ILE A 29 2.24 -8.37 7.20
CA ILE A 29 0.82 -8.01 6.96
C ILE A 29 0.38 -8.20 5.50
N ALA A 30 1.32 -8.09 4.56
CA ALA A 30 1.05 -8.23 3.13
C ALA A 30 2.35 -8.58 2.38
N PHE A 31 2.25 -8.90 1.10
CA PHE A 31 3.40 -9.08 0.22
C PHE A 31 3.13 -8.50 -1.18
N VAL A 32 4.20 -8.19 -1.90
CA VAL A 32 4.18 -7.70 -3.28
C VAL A 32 4.57 -8.83 -4.21
N TRP A 33 3.73 -9.10 -5.20
CA TRP A 33 3.97 -10.08 -6.25
C TRP A 33 3.45 -9.55 -7.58
N ASP A 34 4.28 -9.56 -8.63
CA ASP A 34 3.87 -9.09 -9.97
C ASP A 34 3.18 -7.71 -9.95
N GLN A 35 3.77 -6.76 -9.21
CA GLN A 35 3.22 -5.42 -8.91
C GLN A 35 1.94 -5.39 -8.07
N GLY A 36 1.23 -6.51 -7.90
CA GLY A 36 0.08 -6.60 -6.99
C GLY A 36 0.52 -6.63 -5.53
N VAL A 37 -0.30 -6.04 -4.67
CA VAL A 37 -0.16 -6.09 -3.21
C VAL A 37 -1.20 -7.06 -2.70
N PHE A 38 -0.75 -8.10 -2.02
CA PHE A 38 -1.58 -9.23 -1.59
C PHE A 38 -1.52 -9.40 -0.09
N ARG A 39 -2.64 -9.84 0.47
CA ARG A 39 -2.69 -10.41 1.81
C ARG A 39 -2.25 -11.87 1.75
N PHE A 40 -1.85 -12.42 2.90
CA PHE A 40 -1.48 -13.84 3.01
C PHE A 40 -2.64 -14.83 2.82
N ASP A 41 -3.88 -14.36 2.72
CA ASP A 41 -5.03 -15.14 2.27
C ASP A 41 -5.13 -15.23 0.73
N GLY A 42 -4.20 -14.61 -0.01
CA GLY A 42 -4.15 -14.60 -1.48
C GLY A 42 -4.97 -13.47 -2.13
N ARG A 43 -5.65 -12.63 -1.35
CA ARG A 43 -6.46 -11.53 -1.91
C ARG A 43 -5.58 -10.34 -2.30
N CYS A 44 -5.72 -9.89 -3.55
CA CYS A 44 -5.14 -8.62 -4.01
C CYS A 44 -5.91 -7.44 -3.39
N VAL A 45 -5.19 -6.51 -2.76
CA VAL A 45 -5.74 -5.30 -2.15
C VAL A 45 -5.35 -4.02 -2.90
N GLY A 46 -4.36 -4.10 -3.80
CA GLY A 46 -3.90 -2.96 -4.57
C GLY A 46 -2.66 -3.27 -5.39
N TRP A 47 -1.94 -2.23 -5.80
CA TRP A 47 -0.73 -2.36 -6.62
C TRP A 47 0.40 -1.48 -6.10
N TYR A 48 1.63 -1.96 -6.22
CA TYR A 48 2.86 -1.23 -5.95
C TYR A 48 3.56 -0.89 -7.27
N ILE A 49 3.53 0.39 -7.64
CA ILE A 49 4.00 0.87 -8.94
C ILE A 49 4.70 2.22 -8.74
N ASP A 50 5.91 2.37 -9.29
CA ASP A 50 6.72 3.59 -9.25
C ASP A 50 6.96 4.13 -7.82
N GLY A 51 6.98 3.23 -6.83
CA GLY A 51 7.15 3.56 -5.42
C GLY A 51 5.87 3.95 -4.69
N PHE A 52 4.71 3.92 -5.34
CA PHE A 52 3.40 4.20 -4.73
C PHE A 52 2.58 2.93 -4.54
N PHE A 53 1.78 2.91 -3.47
CA PHE A 53 0.76 1.91 -3.19
C PHE A 53 -0.60 2.46 -3.64
N TRP A 54 -1.15 1.85 -4.69
CA TRP A 54 -2.38 2.26 -5.36
C TRP A 54 -3.53 1.38 -4.90
N ALA A 55 -4.63 2.01 -4.46
CA ALA A 55 -5.88 1.32 -4.22
C ALA A 55 -6.60 0.98 -5.54
N PRO A 56 -7.61 0.06 -5.51
CA PRO A 56 -8.41 -0.30 -6.68
C PRO A 56 -9.18 0.82 -7.35
N ASP A 57 -9.38 1.93 -6.66
CA ASP A 57 -9.98 3.16 -7.22
C ASP A 57 -8.97 4.02 -8.01
N GLY A 58 -7.70 3.57 -8.11
CA GLY A 58 -6.64 4.29 -8.82
C GLY A 58 -6.04 5.46 -8.05
N ARG A 59 -6.30 5.58 -6.73
CA ARG A 59 -5.70 6.62 -5.89
C ARG A 59 -4.55 6.05 -5.04
N ALA A 60 -3.50 6.85 -4.85
CA ALA A 60 -2.36 6.43 -4.03
C ALA A 60 -2.71 6.55 -2.54
N VAL A 61 -2.45 5.49 -1.77
CA VAL A 61 -2.67 5.42 -0.32
C VAL A 61 -1.38 5.74 0.44
N ALA A 62 -0.26 5.24 -0.08
CA ALA A 62 1.05 5.39 0.55
C ALA A 62 2.17 5.39 -0.50
N CYS A 63 3.37 5.77 -0.10
CA CYS A 63 4.55 5.76 -0.96
C CYS A 63 5.82 5.38 -0.21
N ILE A 64 6.88 5.00 -0.92
CA ILE A 64 8.23 4.98 -0.39
C ILE A 64 8.93 6.31 -0.69
N ARG A 65 10.07 6.55 -0.04
CA ARG A 65 10.90 7.73 -0.34
C ARG A 65 11.40 7.67 -1.79
N GLY A 66 11.24 8.75 -2.53
CA GLY A 66 11.67 8.84 -3.94
C GLY A 66 10.67 8.27 -4.95
N ALA A 67 9.43 7.98 -4.54
CA ALA A 67 8.37 7.57 -5.45
C ALA A 67 8.09 8.64 -6.53
N THR A 68 7.72 8.21 -7.74
CA THR A 68 7.48 9.08 -8.90
C THR A 68 6.18 8.71 -9.63
N GLY A 69 5.69 9.60 -10.50
CA GLY A 69 4.49 9.32 -11.31
C GLY A 69 3.15 9.31 -10.54
N GLY A 70 3.15 9.79 -9.30
CA GLY A 70 1.97 9.85 -8.43
C GLY A 70 1.66 11.26 -7.90
N PRO A 71 0.83 11.37 -6.85
CA PRO A 71 0.55 12.66 -6.22
C PRO A 71 1.84 13.30 -5.65
N PRO A 72 1.82 14.62 -5.38
CA PRO A 72 2.94 15.31 -4.77
C PRO A 72 3.38 14.61 -3.49
N PRO A 73 4.67 14.27 -3.34
CA PRO A 73 5.18 13.58 -2.16
C PRO A 73 5.02 14.43 -0.90
N PRO A 74 5.03 13.82 0.30
CA PRO A 74 5.00 14.55 1.56
C PRO A 74 6.16 15.54 1.68
N ALA A 75 5.89 16.72 2.27
CA ALA A 75 6.90 17.75 2.48
C ALA A 75 7.99 17.33 3.48
N ARG A 76 7.67 16.41 4.39
CA ARG A 76 8.57 15.84 5.38
C ARG A 76 8.30 14.36 5.49
N TYR A 77 9.34 13.61 5.83
CA TYR A 77 9.26 12.17 6.08
C TYR A 77 9.69 11.91 7.50
N GLU A 78 8.87 11.19 8.25
CA GLU A 78 9.23 10.68 9.55
C GLU A 78 10.47 9.78 9.42
N VAL A 79 11.37 9.86 10.41
CA VAL A 79 12.58 9.04 10.47
C VAL A 79 12.41 8.10 11.64
N LEU A 80 11.94 6.89 11.36
CA LEU A 80 11.91 5.79 12.33
C LEU A 80 13.00 4.78 12.00
N VAL A 81 13.47 4.09 13.04
CA VAL A 81 14.32 2.90 12.89
C VAL A 81 13.42 1.72 12.53
N ALA A 82 13.87 0.90 11.57
CA ALA A 82 13.15 -0.32 11.20
C ALA A 82 13.01 -1.26 12.41
N PRO A 83 11.83 -1.89 12.60
CA PRO A 83 11.65 -2.87 13.66
C PRO A 83 12.45 -4.15 13.36
N VAL A 84 12.53 -5.02 14.37
CA VAL A 84 12.97 -6.39 14.14
C VAL A 84 11.87 -7.12 13.38
N PHE A 85 12.17 -7.56 12.16
CA PHE A 85 11.21 -8.30 11.34
C PHE A 85 11.04 -9.72 11.84
N ARG A 86 9.79 -10.14 12.03
CA ARG A 86 9.47 -11.55 12.23
C ARG A 86 9.76 -12.35 10.96
N PRO A 87 9.97 -13.68 11.06
CA PRO A 87 10.16 -14.52 9.88
C PRO A 87 9.01 -14.39 8.88
N ASP A 88 9.37 -14.39 7.59
CA ASP A 88 8.41 -14.37 6.49
C ASP A 88 7.54 -15.63 6.53
N PRO A 89 6.20 -15.51 6.46
CA PRO A 89 5.33 -16.68 6.39
C PRO A 89 5.43 -17.31 5.00
N PRO A 90 5.02 -18.59 4.84
CA PRO A 90 4.92 -19.21 3.52
C PRO A 90 4.01 -18.39 2.60
N LEU A 91 4.49 -18.10 1.38
CA LEU A 91 3.67 -17.38 0.40
C LEU A 91 2.57 -18.31 -0.11
N PRO A 92 1.30 -17.86 -0.13
CA PRO A 92 0.23 -18.63 -0.75
C PRO A 92 0.46 -18.73 -2.26
N PRO A 93 -0.04 -19.78 -2.93
CA PRO A 93 -0.05 -19.84 -4.38
C PRO A 93 -0.96 -18.72 -4.93
N VAL A 94 -0.39 -17.82 -5.72
CA VAL A 94 -1.11 -16.71 -6.35
C VAL A 94 -1.19 -16.99 -7.85
N GLU A 95 -2.39 -17.24 -8.38
CA GLU A 95 -2.54 -17.69 -9.77
C GLU A 95 -2.21 -16.60 -10.80
N ARG A 96 -2.57 -15.34 -10.52
CA ARG A 96 -2.11 -14.14 -11.26
C ARG A 96 -2.60 -12.88 -10.57
N ALA A 97 -1.80 -11.79 -10.62
CA ALA A 97 -2.29 -10.49 -10.18
C ALA A 97 -3.34 -9.91 -11.13
N PRO A 98 -4.43 -9.31 -10.62
CA PRO A 98 -5.34 -8.54 -11.46
C PRO A 98 -4.58 -7.38 -12.11
N ALA A 99 -4.99 -6.99 -13.32
CA ALA A 99 -4.35 -5.88 -14.02
C ALA A 99 -4.46 -4.57 -13.22
N PRO A 100 -3.39 -3.76 -13.16
CA PRO A 100 -3.41 -2.49 -12.45
C PRO A 100 -4.41 -1.50 -13.04
N PRO A 101 -4.90 -0.54 -12.24
CA PRO A 101 -5.78 0.52 -12.73
C PRO A 101 -5.06 1.31 -13.82
N ARG A 102 -5.73 1.46 -14.97
CA ARG A 102 -5.17 2.18 -16.14
C ARG A 102 -5.01 3.67 -15.87
N ILE A 103 -5.88 4.24 -15.05
CA ILE A 103 -5.88 5.65 -14.69
C ILE A 103 -5.43 5.75 -13.23
N ARG A 104 -4.32 6.46 -13.03
CA ARG A 104 -3.76 6.77 -11.72
C ARG A 104 -4.06 8.23 -11.40
N SER A 105 -4.72 8.47 -10.29
CA SER A 105 -5.10 9.81 -9.87
C SER A 105 -3.87 10.59 -9.40
N PRO A 106 -3.75 11.89 -9.74
CA PRO A 106 -2.72 12.76 -9.17
C PRO A 106 -3.04 13.18 -7.73
N ARG A 107 -4.09 12.62 -7.11
CA ARG A 107 -4.51 12.91 -5.74
C ARG A 107 -4.29 11.69 -4.84
N TRP A 108 -3.94 11.98 -3.59
CA TRP A 108 -3.94 11.00 -2.52
C TRP A 108 -5.35 10.45 -2.27
N SER A 109 -5.41 9.18 -1.86
CA SER A 109 -6.63 8.55 -1.36
C SER A 109 -6.97 9.10 0.02
N GLY A 110 -8.28 9.15 0.34
CA GLY A 110 -8.74 9.36 1.71
C GLY A 110 -8.69 8.08 2.55
N LEU A 111 -8.28 6.96 1.96
CA LEU A 111 -8.12 5.68 2.64
C LEU A 111 -6.84 5.70 3.50
N VAL A 112 -6.94 5.24 4.75
CA VAL A 112 -5.77 5.03 5.61
C VAL A 112 -5.13 3.66 5.32
N TRP A 113 -3.85 3.52 5.69
CA TRP A 113 -3.06 2.32 5.42
C TRP A 113 -3.70 1.02 5.92
N ASP A 114 -4.16 0.98 7.17
CA ASP A 114 -4.79 -0.22 7.73
C ASP A 114 -6.03 -0.66 6.95
N ALA A 115 -6.84 0.31 6.50
CA ALA A 115 -8.02 0.04 5.69
C ALA A 115 -7.65 -0.49 4.29
N PHE A 116 -6.56 0.03 3.70
CA PHE A 116 -6.01 -0.49 2.45
C PHE A 116 -5.56 -1.95 2.58
N VAL A 117 -4.76 -2.27 3.59
CA VAL A 117 -4.27 -3.63 3.81
C VAL A 117 -5.40 -4.60 4.19
N ALA A 118 -6.45 -4.11 4.87
CA ALA A 118 -7.67 -4.88 5.12
C ALA A 118 -8.48 -5.17 3.84
N GLY A 119 -8.22 -4.45 2.74
CA GLY A 119 -8.91 -4.60 1.45
C GLY A 119 -10.15 -3.74 1.29
N ALA A 120 -10.26 -2.63 2.05
CA ALA A 120 -11.32 -1.65 1.84
C ALA A 120 -11.09 -0.88 0.53
N ALA A 121 -12.15 -0.65 -0.23
CA ALA A 121 -12.11 0.25 -1.37
C ALA A 121 -12.28 1.70 -0.87
N GLY A 122 -11.41 2.61 -1.32
CA GLY A 122 -11.53 4.03 -1.00
C GLY A 122 -12.94 4.55 -1.33
N ALA A 123 -13.52 5.37 -0.45
CA ALA A 123 -14.85 5.92 -0.63
C ALA A 123 -14.90 6.78 -1.90
N GLY A 124 -15.40 6.18 -2.97
CA GLY A 124 -15.75 6.82 -4.23
C GLY A 124 -17.14 6.36 -4.63
N GLY A 125 -18.17 7.02 -4.09
CA GLY A 125 -19.54 6.94 -4.59
C GLY A 125 -20.53 6.24 -3.68
N ARG A 126 -21.14 6.99 -2.75
CA ARG A 126 -22.57 6.91 -2.41
C ARG A 126 -23.01 8.25 -1.82
N GLU A 127 -23.15 9.24 -2.70
CA GLU A 127 -24.13 10.30 -2.52
C GLU A 127 -25.14 10.15 -3.66
N ALA A 128 -26.29 9.54 -3.36
CA ALA A 128 -27.57 9.68 -4.05
C ALA A 128 -28.54 8.60 -3.54
N ALA A 129 -29.28 8.93 -2.48
CA ALA A 129 -30.70 8.62 -2.38
C ALA A 129 -31.29 9.43 -1.22
N ARG A 130 -31.88 10.57 -1.57
CA ARG A 130 -33.02 11.10 -0.81
C ARG A 130 -34.15 10.07 -0.92
N GLY A 131 -34.78 9.75 0.20
CA GLY A 131 -36.05 9.06 0.32
C GLY A 131 -36.69 9.50 1.62
#